data_AF-A0A8I0LB04-F1
#
_entry.id   AF-A0A8I0LB04-F1
#
_cell.length_a   1.000
_cell.length_b   1.000
_cell.length_c   1.000
_cell.angle_alpha   90.00
_cell.angle_beta   90.00
_cell.angle_gamma   90.00
#
_symmetry.space_group_name_H-M   'P 1'
#
loop_
_entity.id
_entity.type
_entity.pdbx_description
1 polymer ?
#
loop_
_entity_poly.entity_id
_entity_poly.type
_entity_poly.pdbx_seq_one_letter_code
_entity_poly.pdbx_strand_id
1 'polypeptide(L)' 'MEKIYSVAVDGPSGAGKSTLAKAIAAKLHILYVD' A
#
# COMPACT_ATOMS: atom_id res chain seq x y z
N MET A 1 12.71 2.75 -20.53
CA MET A 1 11.52 2.99 -19.69
C MET A 1 11.82 2.44 -18.32
N GLU A 2 11.68 3.25 -17.27
CA GLU A 2 11.74 2.75 -15.90
C GLU A 2 10.50 1.90 -15.59
N LYS A 3 10.67 0.83 -14.82
CA LYS A 3 9.56 -0.03 -14.39
C LYS A 3 8.91 0.60 -13.14
N ILE A 4 7.60 0.79 -13.21
CA ILE A 4 6.78 1.22 -12.08
C ILE A 4 6.15 -0.02 -11.45
N TYR A 5 6.25 -0.14 -10.13
CA TYR A 5 5.60 -1.20 -9.37
C TYR A 5 4.39 -0.63 -8.62
N SER A 6 3.27 -1.35 -8.67
CA SER A 6 2.04 -1.01 -7.95
C SER A 6 1.60 -2.21 -7.11
N VAL A 7 1.12 -1.94 -5.90
CA VAL A 7 0.70 -2.97 -4.94
C VAL A 7 -0.74 -2.67 -4.50
N ALA A 8 -1.65 -3.59 -4.78
CA ALA A 8 -3.02 -3.53 -4.29
C ALA A 8 -3.14 -4.29 -2.96
N VAL A 9 -3.82 -3.69 -1.98
CA VAL A 9 -4.11 -4.30 -0.68
C VAL A 9 -5.62 -4.46 -0.53
N ASP A 10 -6.11 -5.70 -0.64
CA ASP A 10 -7.54 -6.03 -0.59
C ASP A 10 -7.87 -6.96 0.59
N GLY A 11 -9.15 -6.99 0.98
CA GLY A 11 -9.66 -7.73 2.12
C GLY A 11 -10.92 -7.10 2.76
N PRO A 12 -11.57 -7.79 3.71
CA PRO A 12 -12.82 -7.34 4.32
C PRO A 12 -12.67 -6.03 5.11
N SER A 13 -13.81 -5.39 5.41
CA SER A 13 -13.83 -4.20 6.27
C SER A 13 -13.27 -4.53 7.67
N GLY A 14 -12.51 -3.60 8.25
CA GLY A 14 -11.89 -3.79 9.57
C GLY A 14 -10.62 -4.66 9.59
N ALA A 15 -10.19 -5.27 8.47
CA ALA A 15 -8.98 -6.11 8.41
C ALA A 15 -7.64 -5.36 8.56
N GLY A 16 -7.67 -4.04 8.74
CA GLY A 16 -6.46 -3.23 8.90
C GLY A 16 -5.73 -2.87 7.59
N LYS A 17 -6.39 -2.97 6.43
CA LYS A 17 -5.81 -2.68 5.10
C LYS A 17 -5.11 -1.32 5.03
N SER A 18 -5.79 -0.23 5.36
CA SER A 18 -5.22 1.12 5.30
C SER A 18 -4.08 1.31 6.31
N THR A 19 -4.11 0.62 7.46
CA THR A 19 -3.00 0.63 8.44
C THR A 19 -1.77 -0.05 7.85
N LEU A 20 -1.94 -1.24 7.26
CA LEU A 20 -0.85 -1.98 6.61
C LEU A 20 -0.29 -1.22 5.41
N ALA A 21 -1.15 -0.70 4.53
CA ALA A 21 -0.75 0.03 3.33
C ALA A 21 0.04 1.30 3.67
N LYS A 22 -0.37 2.06 4.69
CA LYS A 22 0.40 3.22 5.19
C LYS A 22 1.77 2.81 5.76
N ALA A 23 1.82 1.72 6.53
CA ALA A 23 3.07 1.23 7.10
C ALA A 23 4.06 0.75 6.02
N ILE A 24 3.58 0.04 5.00
CA ILE A 24 4.40 -0.40 3.86
C ILE A 24 4.87 0.81 3.04
N ALA A 25 3.99 1.78 2.77
CA ALA A 25 4.34 3.00 2.05
C ALA A 25 5.47 3.79 2.75
N ALA A 26 5.36 3.95 4.07
CA ALA A 26 6.40 4.60 4.87
C ALA A 26 7.73 3.82 4.86
N LYS A 27 7.66 2.49 4.95
CA LYS A 27 8.86 1.63 4.97
C LYS A 27 9.59 1.57 3.63
N LEU A 28 8.86 1.58 2.52
CA LEU A 28 9.41 1.45 1.17
C LEU A 28 9.62 2.79 0.47
N HIS A 29 9.25 3.90 1.12
CA HIS A 29 9.27 5.25 0.54
C HIS A 29 8.49 5.34 -0.79
N ILE A 30 7.32 4.68 -0.84
CA ILE A 30 6.43 4.68 -2.00
C ILE A 30 5.15 5.47 -1.72
N LEU A 31 4.48 5.90 -2.79
CA LEU A 31 3.19 6.59 -2.70
C LEU A 31 2.11 5.67 -2.11
N TYR A 32 1.39 6.17 -1.11
CA TYR A 32 0.16 5.57 -0.62
C TYR A 32 -1.05 6.19 -1.33
N VAL A 33 -1.99 5.35 -1.76
CA VAL A 33 -3.28 5.72 -2.33
C VAL A 33 -4.35 4.87 -1.63
N ASP A 34 -5.46 5.49 -1.22
CA ASP A 34 -6.63 4.84 -0.61
C ASP A 34 -7.74 4.66 -1.66
#